data_AF-A0A0G0P0H9-F1
#
_entry.id   AF-A0A0G0P0H9-F1
#
_cell.length_a   1.000
_cell.length_b   1.000
_cell.length_c   1.000
_cell.angle_alpha   90.00
_cell.angle_beta   90.00
_cell.angle_gamma   90.00
#
_symmetry.space_group_name_H-M   'P 1'
#
loop_
_entity.id
_entity.type
_entity.pdbx_description
1 polymer ?
#
loop_
_entity_poly.entity_id
_entity_poly.type
_entity_poly.pdbx_seq_one_letter_code
_entity_poly.pdbx_strand_id
1 'polypeptide(L)'
;MFDKFTHKSQEAIINSQIIAQENGQQHIEALHLLASLLEQSESLVRPILEKLKIDTDEVETKVYDAIDRLPKIKTSANAGTVQGTPEVAMILDHAKKEADHFGHKKY
;
A
#
# COMPACT_ATOMS: atom_id res chain seq x y z
N MET A 1 5.16 7.57 14.43
CA MET A 1 3.96 6.94 13.79
C MET A 1 4.32 5.58 13.21
N PHE A 2 5.42 5.50 12.45
CA PHE A 2 5.97 4.24 11.92
C PHE A 2 6.43 3.23 13.00
N ASP A 3 6.85 3.70 14.18
CA ASP A 3 7.32 2.84 15.27
C ASP A 3 6.22 2.02 15.96
N LYS A 4 5.03 1.89 15.36
CA LYS A 4 3.97 0.99 15.84
C LYS A 4 3.69 -0.16 14.89
N PHE A 5 4.30 -0.14 13.70
CA PHE A 5 4.19 -1.19 12.69
C PHE A 5 5.35 -2.18 12.79
N THR A 6 5.15 -3.39 12.27
CA THR A 6 6.24 -4.37 12.09
C THR A 6 7.16 -3.92 10.95
N HIS A 7 8.37 -4.47 10.88
CA HIS A 7 9.30 -4.16 9.77
C HIS A 7 8.67 -4.42 8.39
N LYS A 8 7.97 -5.54 8.21
CA LYS A 8 7.26 -5.84 6.96
C LYS A 8 6.17 -4.81 6.64
N SER A 9 5.39 -4.39 7.63
CA SER A 9 4.39 -3.34 7.41
C SER A 9 5.02 -1.98 7.07
N GLN A 10 6.18 -1.66 7.65
CA GLN A 10 6.92 -0.45 7.30
C GLN A 10 7.46 -0.53 5.86
N GLU A 11 8.04 -1.66 5.47
CA GLU A 11 8.46 -1.92 4.08
C GLU A 11 7.30 -1.75 3.10
N ALA A 12 6.12 -2.29 3.42
CA ALA A 12 4.96 -2.16 2.55
C ALA A 12 4.53 -0.69 2.35
N ILE A 13 4.58 0.14 3.40
CA ILE A 13 4.28 1.57 3.30
C ILE A 13 5.34 2.28 2.45
N ILE A 14 6.63 1.98 2.65
CA ILE A 14 7.73 2.58 1.86
C ILE A 14 7.58 2.20 0.38
N ASN A 15 7.33 0.93 0.08
CA ASN A 15 7.14 0.46 -1.29
C ASN A 15 5.92 1.11 -1.95
N SER A 16 4.84 1.36 -1.21
CA SER A 16 3.68 2.09 -1.76
C SER A 16 4.03 3.52 -2.20
N GLN A 17 4.97 4.17 -1.51
CA GLN A 17 5.48 5.48 -1.89
C GLN A 17 6.31 5.41 -3.18
N ILE A 18 7.13 4.37 -3.32
CA ILE A 18 7.93 4.11 -4.53
C ILE A 18 7.00 3.89 -5.72
N ILE A 19 5.99 3.02 -5.59
CA ILE A 19 5.03 2.72 -6.66
C ILE A 19 4.32 4.02 -7.11
N ALA A 20 3.86 4.85 -6.18
CA ALA A 20 3.23 6.13 -6.52
C ALA A 20 4.19 7.07 -7.27
N GLN A 21 5.46 7.15 -6.84
CA GLN A 21 6.48 7.97 -7.48
C GLN A 21 6.80 7.48 -8.89
N GLU A 22 6.98 6.17 -9.08
CA GLU A 22 7.29 5.55 -10.37
C GLU A 22 6.14 5.74 -11.37
N ASN A 23 4.90 5.80 -10.89
CA ASN A 23 3.71 6.07 -11.69
C ASN A 23 3.41 7.57 -11.89
N GLY A 24 4.27 8.45 -11.38
CA GLY A 24 4.14 9.91 -11.55
C GLY A 24 2.97 10.52 -10.76
N GLN A 25 2.58 9.89 -9.65
CA GLN A 25 1.50 10.35 -8.79
C GLN A 25 2.07 11.04 -7.53
N GLN A 26 1.40 12.12 -7.13
CA GLN A 26 1.83 12.95 -6.00
C GLN A 26 1.31 12.45 -4.65
N HIS A 27 0.35 11.54 -4.69
CA HIS A 27 -0.38 11.06 -3.54
C HIS A 27 -0.31 9.54 -3.43
N ILE A 28 -0.05 9.04 -2.22
CA ILE A 28 -0.19 7.62 -1.92
C ILE A 28 -1.68 7.36 -1.71
N GLU A 29 -2.31 6.71 -2.69
CA GLU A 29 -3.64 6.11 -2.58
C GLU A 29 -3.62 4.66 -2.04
N ALA A 30 -4.78 4.17 -1.62
CA ALA A 30 -4.97 2.79 -1.15
C ALA A 30 -4.49 1.72 -2.15
N LEU A 31 -4.60 2.02 -3.45
CA LEU A 31 -4.16 1.12 -4.51
C LEU A 31 -2.65 0.85 -4.47
N HIS A 32 -1.82 1.84 -4.14
CA HIS A 32 -0.37 1.63 -4.03
C HIS A 32 -0.01 0.78 -2.81
N LEU A 33 -0.75 0.92 -1.72
CA LEU A 33 -0.59 0.04 -0.56
C LEU A 33 -0.96 -1.40 -0.91
N LEU A 34 -2.07 -1.59 -1.64
CA LEU A 34 -2.48 -2.92 -2.09
C LEU A 34 -1.46 -3.54 -3.06
N ALA A 35 -0.98 -2.78 -4.05
CA ALA A 35 0.07 -3.23 -4.97
C ALA A 35 1.33 -3.65 -4.21
N SER A 36 1.80 -2.79 -3.30
CA SER A 36 2.94 -3.08 -2.43
C SER A 36 2.76 -4.38 -1.62
N LEU A 37 1.58 -4.60 -1.04
CA LEU A 37 1.28 -5.82 -0.30
C LEU A 37 1.14 -7.06 -1.19
N LEU A 38 0.71 -6.91 -2.44
CA LEU A 38 0.67 -8.01 -3.41
C LEU A 38 2.09 -8.41 -3.85
N GLU A 39 3.00 -7.46 -4.00
CA GLU A 39 4.39 -7.70 -4.43
C GLU A 39 5.32 -8.11 -3.30
N GLN A 40 5.02 -7.70 -2.06
CA GLN A 40 5.89 -7.96 -0.92
C GLN A 40 6.06 -9.45 -0.65
N SER A 41 7.30 -9.91 -0.68
CA SER A 41 7.70 -11.25 -0.21
C SER A 41 7.25 -11.48 1.24
N GLU A 42 6.65 -12.64 1.50
CA GLU A 42 6.08 -13.03 2.80
C GLU A 42 4.83 -12.24 3.22
N SER A 43 4.22 -11.51 2.29
CA SER A 43 2.89 -10.93 2.52
C SER A 43 1.83 -12.02 2.72
N LEU A 44 0.88 -11.75 3.62
CA LEU A 44 -0.29 -12.60 3.82
C LEU A 44 -1.38 -12.37 2.75
N VAL A 45 -1.28 -11.32 1.94
CA VAL A 45 -2.34 -10.95 0.98
C VAL A 45 -2.50 -12.02 -0.10
N ARG A 46 -1.42 -12.46 -0.76
CA ARG A 46 -1.53 -13.52 -1.78
C ARG A 46 -2.08 -14.83 -1.21
N PRO A 47 -1.55 -15.38 -0.10
CA PRO A 47 -2.12 -16.59 0.51
C PRO A 47 -3.60 -16.47 0.91
N ILE A 48 -4.04 -15.28 1.35
CA ILE A 48 -5.46 -15.03 1.67
C ILE A 48 -6.31 -15.09 0.40
N LEU A 49 -5.91 -14.41 -0.68
CA LEU A 49 -6.63 -14.41 -1.96
C LEU A 49 -6.70 -15.82 -2.56
N GLU A 50 -5.59 -16.55 -2.56
CA GLU A 50 -5.51 -17.93 -3.03
C GLU A 50 -6.44 -18.85 -2.22
N LYS A 51 -6.48 -18.70 -0.89
CA LYS A 51 -7.40 -19.46 -0.02
C LYS A 51 -8.87 -19.15 -0.32
N LEU A 52 -9.17 -17.92 -0.76
CA LEU A 52 -10.48 -17.50 -1.23
C LEU A 52 -10.78 -17.92 -2.68
N LYS A 53 -9.84 -18.63 -3.34
CA LYS A 53 -9.92 -19.04 -4.75
C LYS A 53 -10.05 -17.86 -5.71
N ILE A 54 -9.44 -16.73 -5.35
CA ILE A 54 -9.33 -15.55 -6.19
C ILE A 54 -8.02 -15.67 -6.99
N ASP A 55 -8.08 -15.36 -8.28
CA ASP A 55 -6.89 -15.27 -9.12
C ASP A 55 -6.09 -14.03 -8.72
N THR A 56 -4.98 -14.24 -8.02
CA THR A 56 -4.14 -13.17 -7.50
C THR A 56 -3.47 -12.36 -8.61
N ASP A 57 -3.13 -12.99 -9.74
CA ASP A 57 -2.49 -12.32 -10.88
C ASP A 57 -3.50 -11.42 -11.62
N GLU A 58 -4.77 -11.86 -11.70
CA GLU A 58 -5.86 -11.03 -12.19
C GLU A 58 -6.11 -9.82 -11.28
N VAL A 59 -6.05 -10.00 -9.94
CA VAL A 59 -6.18 -8.90 -8.98
C VAL A 59 -5.04 -7.90 -9.16
N GLU A 60 -3.80 -8.36 -9.24
CA GLU A 60 -2.63 -7.53 -9.45
C GLU A 60 -2.74 -6.71 -10.74
N THR A 61 -3.15 -7.35 -11.84
CA THR A 61 -3.39 -6.67 -13.12
C THR A 61 -4.44 -5.56 -12.97
N LYS A 62 -5.58 -5.85 -12.32
CA LYS A 62 -6.65 -4.86 -12.10
C LYS A 62 -6.21 -3.71 -11.20
N VAL A 63 -5.35 -3.99 -10.22
CA VAL A 63 -4.79 -2.96 -9.33
C VAL A 63 -3.90 -2.01 -10.14
N TYR A 64 -2.99 -2.55 -10.96
CA TYR A 64 -2.12 -1.73 -11.80
C TYR A 64 -2.88 -0.93 -12.85
N ASP A 65 -3.90 -1.53 -13.49
CA ASP A 65 -4.81 -0.81 -14.39
C ASP A 65 -5.52 0.37 -13.70
N ALA A 66 -5.86 0.22 -12.41
CA ALA A 66 -6.50 1.26 -11.63
C ALA A 66 -5.50 2.35 -11.21
N ILE A 67 -4.28 1.97 -10.82
CA ILE A 67 -3.17 2.89 -10.54
C ILE A 67 -2.91 3.76 -11.76
N ASP A 68 -2.84 3.17 -12.95
CA ASP A 68 -2.55 3.90 -14.19
C ASP A 68 -3.56 5.01 -14.52
N ARG A 69 -4.78 4.89 -14.00
CA ARG A 69 -5.87 5.87 -14.17
C ARG A 69 -5.85 6.99 -13.13
N LEU A 70 -5.04 6.88 -12.07
CA LEU A 70 -4.93 7.92 -11.06
C LEU A 70 -4.30 9.20 -11.64
N PRO A 71 -4.58 10.38 -11.04
CA PRO A 71 -4.02 11.64 -11.52
C PRO A 71 -2.49 11.64 -11.53
N LYS A 72 -1.90 11.81 -12.72
CA LYS A 72 -0.45 11.97 -12.91
C LYS A 72 -0.09 13.45 -13.00
N ILE A 73 1.05 13.83 -12.44
CA ILE A 73 1.50 15.22 -12.46
C ILE A 73 2.40 15.40 -13.69
N LYS A 74 2.13 16.44 -14.48
CA LYS A 74 3.09 16.86 -15.51
C LYS A 74 4.30 17.46 -14.79
N THR A 75 5.45 16.81 -14.91
CA THR A 75 6.73 17.20 -14.31
C THR A 75 6.97 18.70 -14.36
N SER A 76 6.89 19.36 -13.21
CA SER A 76 7.68 20.56 -12.91
C SER A 76 8.80 20.09 -11.99
N ALA A 77 9.99 20.67 -12.13
CA ALA A 77 11.27 20.29 -11.52
C ALA A 77 11.28 20.19 -9.97
N ASN A 78 10.14 20.38 -9.33
CA ASN A 78 9.89 20.18 -7.91
C ASN A 78 8.78 19.13 -7.74
N ALA A 79 8.98 17.91 -8.24
CA ALA A 79 8.16 16.78 -7.82
C ALA A 79 8.36 16.63 -6.30
N GLY A 80 7.48 17.28 -5.54
CA GLY A 80 7.56 17.32 -4.09
C GLY A 80 7.51 15.92 -3.49
N THR A 81 7.82 15.82 -2.20
CA THR A 81 7.64 14.58 -1.44
C THR A 81 6.23 14.03 -1.66
N VAL A 82 6.10 12.76 -2.07
CA VAL A 82 4.80 12.09 -2.19
C VAL A 82 4.10 12.13 -0.82
N GLN A 83 2.85 12.58 -0.81
CA GLN A 83 2.07 12.77 0.42
C GLN A 83 1.05 11.64 0.60
N GLY A 84 0.85 11.17 1.82
CA GLY A 84 -0.24 10.23 2.12
C GLY A 84 -1.61 10.91 2.05
N THR A 85 -2.64 10.23 1.55
CA THR A 85 -4.01 10.75 1.55
C THR A 85 -4.73 10.51 2.89
N PRO A 86 -5.82 11.24 3.17
CA PRO A 86 -6.69 10.95 4.32
C PRO A 86 -7.22 9.52 4.31
N GLU A 87 -7.50 8.96 3.14
CA GLU A 87 -7.92 7.56 3.00
C GLU A 87 -6.83 6.61 3.50
N VAL A 88 -5.58 6.80 3.06
CA VAL A 88 -4.45 6.00 3.54
C VAL A 88 -4.25 6.16 5.05
N ALA A 89 -4.40 7.36 5.59
CA ALA A 89 -4.33 7.57 7.03
C ALA A 89 -5.41 6.79 7.79
N MET A 90 -6.65 6.73 7.27
CA MET A 90 -7.72 5.91 7.83
C MET A 90 -7.40 4.42 7.76
N ILE A 91 -6.91 3.92 6.61
CA ILE A 91 -6.53 2.51 6.45
C ILE A 91 -5.48 2.12 7.50
N LEU A 92 -4.44 2.94 7.70
CA LEU A 92 -3.39 2.69 8.69
C LEU A 92 -3.90 2.74 10.12
N ASP A 93 -4.85 3.63 10.45
CA ASP A 93 -5.48 3.67 11.78
C ASP A 93 -6.36 2.44 12.04
N HIS A 94 -7.13 2.00 11.05
CA HIS A 94 -7.92 0.77 11.13
C HIS A 94 -7.03 -0.47 11.28
N ALA A 95 -5.97 -0.58 10.47
CA ALA A 95 -5.01 -1.67 10.57
C ALA A 95 -4.36 -1.73 11.97
N LYS A 96 -4.04 -0.57 12.54
CA LYS A 96 -3.51 -0.49 13.90
C LYS A 96 -4.52 -0.96 14.95
N LYS A 97 -5.78 -0.52 14.86
CA LYS A 97 -6.85 -0.95 15.78
C LYS A 97 -7.06 -2.45 15.75
N GLU A 98 -7.03 -3.04 14.56
CA GLU A 98 -7.14 -4.49 14.38
C GLU A 98 -5.96 -5.23 15.01
N ALA A 99 -4.72 -4.75 14.79
CA ALA A 99 -3.53 -5.31 15.42
C ALA A 99 -3.58 -5.24 16.96
N ASP A 100 -4.06 -4.11 17.51
CA ASP A 100 -4.28 -3.94 18.94
C ASP A 100 -5.33 -4.95 19.47
N HIS A 101 -6.39 -5.24 18.70
CA HIS A 101 -7.42 -6.24 19.05
C HIS A 101 -6.87 -7.66 19.11
N PHE A 102 -5.98 -8.04 18.18
CA PHE A 102 -5.30 -9.33 18.19
C PHE A 102 -4.20 -9.45 19.27
N GLY A 103 -4.04 -8.45 20.14
CA GLY A 103 -3.01 -8.43 21.17
C GLY A 103 -1.61 -8.25 20.62
N HIS A 104 -1.47 -7.82 19.36
CA HIS A 104 -0.20 -7.69 18.67
C HIS A 104 0.53 -6.42 19.12
N LYS A 105 1.07 -6.45 20.34
CA LYS A 105 2.02 -5.44 20.85
C LYS A 105 3.40 -5.82 20.30
N LYS A 106 3.75 -5.21 19.17
CA LYS A 106 5.11 -5.01 18.64
C LYS A 106 6.25 -5.79 19.37
N TYR A 107 6.95 -6.66 18.64
CA TYR A 107 8.31 -7.08 19.00
C TYR A 107 9.32 -6.02 18.59
#